data_AF-A0A4Y2PYW0-F1
#
_entry.id   AF-A0A4Y2PYW0-F1
#
_cell.length_a   1.000
_cell.length_b   1.000
_cell.length_c   1.000
_cell.angle_alpha   90.00
_cell.angle_beta   90.00
_cell.angle_gamma   90.00
#
_symmetry.space_group_name_H-M   'P 1'
#
loop_
_entity.id
_entity.type
_entity.pdbx_description
1 polymer ?
#
loop_
_entity_poly.entity_id
_entity_poly.type
_entity_poly.pdbx_seq_one_letter_code
_entity_poly.pdbx_strand_id
1 'polypeptide(L)'
;MKSKFICEELNIGTATVTDWASFCREVCQNILIWRSGKIGGPGIVVEIDESKFGKRKYNRGKRVVGRWVFGGVERGSNNYFFAVLENRTSEVLLSVIKEHILPGMTVMSDCWSS
;
A
#
# COMPACT_ATOMS: atom_id res chain seq x y z
N MET A 1 9.23 8.88 -11.73
CA MET A 1 10.61 9.21 -12.16
C MET A 1 10.76 8.84 -13.62
N LYS A 2 11.12 9.79 -14.49
CA LYS A 2 11.27 9.52 -15.92
C LYS A 2 12.67 8.94 -16.16
N SER A 3 12.80 7.61 -16.22
CA SER A 3 14.10 6.93 -16.35
C SER A 3 14.90 7.42 -17.57
N LYS A 4 14.22 7.79 -18.67
CA LYS A 4 14.85 8.33 -19.89
C LYS A 4 15.65 9.61 -19.63
N PHE A 5 15.08 10.55 -18.87
CA PHE A 5 15.76 11.81 -18.51
C PHE A 5 17.05 11.53 -17.72
N ILE A 6 17.01 10.63 -16.75
CA ILE A 6 18.18 10.28 -15.93
C ILE A 6 19.28 9.62 -16.78
N CYS A 7 18.89 8.75 -17.72
CA CYS A 7 19.85 8.13 -18.64
C CYS A 7 20.56 9.19 -19.50
N GLU A 8 19.82 10.17 -20.01
CA GLU A 8 20.31 11.24 -20.89
C GLU A 8 21.23 12.22 -20.13
N GLU A 9 20.81 12.73 -18.98
CA GLU A 9 21.57 13.74 -18.22
C GLU A 9 22.84 13.18 -17.58
N LEU A 10 22.80 11.94 -17.09
CA LEU A 10 23.91 11.33 -16.37
C LEU A 10 24.75 10.38 -17.24
N ASN A 11 24.34 10.17 -18.50
CA ASN A 11 24.98 9.25 -19.44
C ASN A 11 25.20 7.83 -18.86
N ILE A 12 24.18 7.29 -18.19
CA ILE A 12 24.19 5.95 -17.58
C ILE A 12 23.20 5.00 -18.24
N GLY A 13 23.50 3.71 -18.15
CA GLY A 13 22.68 2.65 -18.75
C GLY A 13 21.29 2.54 -18.11
N THR A 14 20.30 2.16 -18.92
CA THR A 14 18.91 1.94 -18.49
C THR A 14 18.79 0.88 -17.39
N ALA A 15 19.64 -0.15 -17.42
CA ALA A 15 19.71 -1.17 -16.38
C ALA A 15 20.09 -0.55 -15.03
N THR A 16 21.12 0.29 -14.99
CA THR A 16 21.58 0.99 -13.79
C THR A 16 20.51 1.92 -13.23
N VAL A 17 19.83 2.71 -14.08
CA VAL A 17 18.72 3.57 -13.64
C VAL A 17 17.54 2.77 -13.08
N THR A 18 17.26 1.61 -13.68
CA THR A 18 16.19 0.72 -13.21
C THR A 18 16.52 0.12 -11.86
N ASP A 19 17.77 -0.33 -11.67
CA ASP A 19 18.25 -0.89 -10.42
C ASP A 19 18.23 0.16 -9.30
N TRP A 20 18.78 1.35 -9.56
CA TRP A 20 18.73 2.47 -8.62
C TRP A 20 17.29 2.86 -8.25
N ALA A 21 16.39 2.95 -9.22
CA ALA A 21 14.98 3.23 -8.96
C ALA A 21 14.27 2.11 -8.20
N SER A 22 14.77 0.88 -8.26
CA SER A 22 14.27 -0.26 -7.47
C SER A 22 14.78 -0.14 -6.03
N PHE A 23 16.06 0.16 -5.84
CA PHE A 23 16.65 0.43 -4.52
C PHE A 23 15.91 1.55 -3.79
N CYS A 24 15.64 2.69 -4.45
CA CYS A 24 14.88 3.77 -3.83
C CYS A 24 13.48 3.33 -3.37
N ARG A 25 12.79 2.48 -4.14
CA ARG A 25 11.47 1.96 -3.75
C ARG A 25 11.56 1.02 -2.56
N GLU A 26 12.60 0.18 -2.51
CA GLU A 26 12.84 -0.72 -1.39
C GLU A 26 13.08 0.07 -0.10
N VAL A 27 13.87 1.14 -0.15
CA VAL A 27 14.07 2.05 1.00
C VAL A 27 12.73 2.66 1.45
N CYS A 28 11.93 3.18 0.51
CA CYS A 28 10.60 3.71 0.84
C CYS A 28 9.70 2.63 1.48
N GLN A 29 9.67 1.41 0.91
CA GLN A 29 8.90 0.30 1.46
C GLN A 29 9.34 -0.04 2.89
N ASN A 30 10.63 -0.11 3.15
CA ASN A 30 11.16 -0.39 4.49
C ASN A 30 10.73 0.67 5.50
N ILE A 31 10.78 1.96 5.12
CA ILE A 31 10.31 3.06 5.97
C ILE A 31 8.80 2.94 6.22
N LEU A 32 8.01 2.63 5.19
CA LEU A 32 6.57 2.46 5.32
C LEU A 32 6.23 1.32 6.29
N ILE A 33 6.86 0.16 6.14
CA ILE A 33 6.64 -1.00 7.02
C ILE A 33 7.11 -0.69 8.45
N TRP A 34 8.27 -0.06 8.61
CA TRP A 34 8.83 0.24 9.92
C TRP A 34 8.00 1.26 10.71
N ARG A 35 7.39 2.24 10.03
CA ARG A 35 6.50 3.24 10.65
C ARG A 35 5.07 2.75 10.81
N SER A 36 4.70 1.63 10.19
CA SER A 36 3.37 1.04 10.30
C SER A 36 3.10 0.67 11.77
N GLY A 37 1.98 1.14 12.31
CA GLY A 37 1.64 0.93 13.71
C GLY A 37 0.14 0.83 13.95
N LYS A 38 -0.26 0.65 15.21
CA LYS A 38 -1.66 0.76 15.60
C LYS A 38 -2.10 2.22 15.50
N ILE A 39 -3.23 2.46 14.84
CA ILE A 39 -3.77 3.81 14.60
C ILE A 39 -5.19 3.94 15.15
N GLY A 40 -5.70 5.18 15.24
CA GLY A 40 -7.05 5.44 15.72
C GLY A 40 -7.14 5.73 17.22
N GLY A 41 -8.29 5.42 17.80
CA GLY A 41 -8.66 5.75 19.18
C GLY A 41 -9.86 6.71 19.27
N PRO A 42 -10.32 7.04 20.50
CA PRO A 42 -11.46 7.92 20.71
C PRO A 42 -11.36 9.25 19.98
N GLY A 43 -12.41 9.59 19.20
CA GLY A 43 -12.49 10.85 18.45
C GLY A 43 -11.67 10.88 17.15
N ILE A 44 -10.99 9.79 16.80
CA ILE A 44 -10.19 9.68 15.59
C ILE A 44 -10.98 8.99 14.48
N VAL A 45 -10.80 9.48 13.26
CA VAL A 45 -11.35 8.86 12.04
C VAL A 45 -10.22 8.14 11.30
N VAL A 46 -10.41 6.85 11.04
CA VAL A 46 -9.49 6.03 10.25
C VAL A 46 -10.16 5.67 8.93
N GLU A 47 -9.54 6.06 7.81
CA GLU A 47 -9.93 5.62 6.49
C GLU A 47 -9.25 4.29 6.18
N ILE A 48 -9.99 3.32 5.64
CA ILE A 48 -9.45 2.02 5.22
C ILE A 48 -9.71 1.80 3.73
N ASP A 49 -8.76 1.16 3.04
CA ASP A 49 -8.86 0.86 1.61
C ASP A 49 -8.15 -0.45 1.23
N GLU A 50 -8.61 -1.07 0.14
CA GLU A 50 -8.18 -2.36 -0.38
C GLU A 50 -7.70 -2.26 -1.83
N SER A 51 -6.40 -2.45 -2.04
CA SER A 51 -5.79 -2.35 -3.36
C SER A 51 -5.20 -3.69 -3.82
N LYS A 52 -5.63 -4.19 -4.98
CA LYS A 52 -5.06 -5.39 -5.60
C LYS A 52 -3.86 -5.07 -6.50
N PHE A 53 -2.67 -5.49 -6.07
CA PHE A 53 -1.43 -5.35 -6.83
C PHE A 53 -1.15 -6.61 -7.65
N GLY A 54 -1.10 -6.47 -8.96
CA GLY A 54 -0.74 -7.55 -9.88
C GLY A 54 -0.51 -7.00 -11.28
N LYS A 55 0.47 -7.55 -12.00
CA LYS A 55 0.74 -7.17 -13.38
C LYS A 55 -0.19 -7.92 -14.32
N ARG A 56 -0.78 -7.19 -15.27
CA ARG A 56 -1.39 -7.79 -16.47
C ARG A 56 -0.28 -8.33 -17.37
N LYS A 57 -0.49 -9.49 -17.97
CA LYS A 57 0.39 -9.94 -19.06
C LYS A 57 0.20 -8.97 -20.23
N TYR A 58 1.25 -8.25 -20.63
CA TYR A 58 1.22 -7.25 -21.72
C TYR A 58 0.17 -6.12 -21.58
N ASN A 59 -0.19 -5.72 -20.35
CA ASN A 59 -1.25 -4.72 -20.08
C ASN A 59 -2.64 -5.04 -20.65
N ARG A 60 -2.86 -6.26 -21.18
CA ARG A 60 -4.12 -6.72 -21.78
C ARG A 60 -4.65 -7.97 -21.06
N GLY A 61 -5.98 -8.18 -21.09
CA GLY A 61 -6.63 -9.39 -20.58
C GLY A 61 -6.96 -9.41 -19.08
N LYS A 62 -7.42 -10.58 -18.59
CA LYS A 62 -7.90 -10.80 -17.21
C LYS A 62 -6.76 -10.60 -16.20
N ARG A 63 -7.04 -9.90 -15.09
CA ARG A 63 -6.07 -9.59 -14.02
C ARG A 63 -5.53 -10.89 -13.43
N VAL A 64 -4.22 -11.16 -13.60
CA VAL A 64 -3.55 -12.40 -13.17
C VAL A 64 -3.05 -12.23 -11.72
N VAL A 65 -2.98 -13.35 -10.99
CA VAL A 65 -2.43 -13.58 -9.65
C VAL A 65 -1.63 -12.41 -9.10
N GLY A 66 -2.13 -11.81 -8.02
CA GLY A 66 -1.56 -10.63 -7.38
C GLY A 66 -1.90 -10.63 -5.90
N ARG A 67 -1.13 -9.88 -5.12
CA ARG A 67 -1.36 -9.72 -3.67
C ARG A 67 -2.38 -8.61 -3.45
N TRP A 68 -3.18 -8.75 -2.40
CA TRP A 68 -3.96 -7.65 -1.87
C TRP A 68 -3.08 -6.85 -0.91
N VAL A 69 -3.27 -5.55 -0.88
CA VAL A 69 -2.76 -4.70 0.19
C VAL A 69 -3.98 -4.04 0.80
N PHE A 70 -4.15 -4.25 2.08
CA PHE A 70 -5.14 -3.57 2.90
C PHE A 70 -4.40 -2.57 3.76
N GLY A 71 -4.91 -1.37 3.89
CA GLY A 71 -4.27 -0.35 4.69
C GLY A 71 -5.27 0.61 5.28
N GLY A 72 -4.80 1.42 6.22
CA GLY A 72 -5.57 2.51 6.76
C GLY A 72 -4.72 3.71 7.08
N VAL A 73 -5.33 4.88 7.00
CA VAL A 73 -4.71 6.17 7.30
C VAL A 73 -5.58 6.91 8.31
N GLU A 74 -4.93 7.50 9.29
CA GLU A 74 -5.58 8.34 10.28
C GLU A 74 -5.80 9.76 9.72
N ARG A 75 -7.05 10.24 9.71
CA ARG A 75 -7.34 11.59 9.21
C ARG A 75 -6.70 12.65 10.09
N GLY A 76 -6.03 13.60 9.45
CA GLY A 76 -5.41 14.75 10.14
C GLY A 76 -4.06 14.44 10.80
N SER A 77 -3.53 13.23 10.64
CA SER A 77 -2.17 12.89 11.02
C SER A 77 -1.44 12.19 9.86
N ASN A 78 -0.19 11.79 10.10
CA ASN A 78 0.61 10.99 9.15
C ASN A 78 0.72 9.52 9.62
N ASN A 79 -0.19 9.07 10.49
CA ASN A 79 -0.20 7.70 10.98
C ASN A 79 -0.93 6.80 9.98
N TYR A 80 -0.38 5.62 9.75
CA TYR A 80 -0.94 4.65 8.82
C TYR A 80 -0.52 3.22 9.17
N PHE A 81 -1.19 2.25 8.55
CA PHE A 81 -0.72 0.88 8.48
C PHE A 81 -0.91 0.28 7.08
N PHE A 82 -0.11 -0.72 6.76
CA PHE A 82 -0.26 -1.54 5.56
C PHE A 82 -0.10 -3.03 5.90
N ALA A 83 -1.00 -3.85 5.36
CA ALA A 83 -0.99 -5.30 5.49
C ALA A 83 -1.07 -5.95 4.10
N VAL A 84 -0.11 -6.81 3.78
CA VAL A 84 -0.11 -7.58 2.54
C VAL A 84 -0.89 -8.87 2.76
N LEU A 85 -1.94 -9.09 1.97
CA LEU A 85 -2.88 -10.20 2.12
C LEU A 85 -2.88 -11.11 0.89
N GLU A 86 -3.14 -12.40 1.12
CA GLU A 86 -3.32 -13.39 0.07
C GLU A 86 -4.72 -13.34 -0.54
N ASN A 87 -5.71 -13.11 0.30
CA ASN A 87 -7.10 -12.93 -0.08
C ASN A 87 -7.72 -11.82 0.77
N ARG A 88 -8.96 -11.43 0.43
CA ARG A 88 -9.69 -10.34 1.07
C ARG A 88 -11.01 -10.83 1.69
N THR A 89 -11.03 -12.02 2.28
CA THR A 89 -12.25 -12.46 2.96
C THR A 89 -12.55 -11.56 4.15
N SER A 90 -13.82 -11.49 4.55
CA SER A 90 -14.26 -10.72 5.71
C SER A 90 -13.45 -11.06 6.96
N GLU A 91 -13.12 -12.33 7.16
CA GLU A 91 -12.39 -12.81 8.34
C GLU A 91 -10.96 -12.26 8.37
N VAL A 92 -10.29 -12.25 7.22
CA VAL A 92 -8.92 -11.72 7.08
C VAL A 92 -8.91 -10.20 7.26
N LEU A 93 -9.88 -9.48 6.69
CA LEU A 93 -9.93 -8.04 6.84
C LEU A 93 -10.25 -7.64 8.29
N LEU A 94 -11.20 -8.33 8.92
CA LEU A 94 -11.55 -8.11 10.32
C LEU A 94 -10.40 -8.44 11.28
N SER A 95 -9.58 -9.45 10.98
CA SER A 95 -8.40 -9.75 11.80
C SER A 95 -7.37 -8.63 11.72
N VAL A 96 -7.10 -8.12 10.52
CA VAL A 96 -6.17 -6.99 10.33
C VAL A 96 -6.68 -5.72 11.00
N ILE A 97 -7.99 -5.41 10.89
CA ILE A 97 -8.62 -4.27 11.57
C ILE A 97 -8.40 -4.36 13.09
N LYS A 98 -8.66 -5.53 13.68
CA LYS A 98 -8.49 -5.74 15.13
C LYS A 98 -7.03 -5.63 15.58
N GLU A 99 -6.09 -6.03 14.70
CA GLU A 99 -4.67 -5.95 14.97
C GLU A 99 -4.13 -4.51 14.87
N HIS A 100 -4.64 -3.70 13.94
CA HIS A 100 -4.03 -2.41 13.57
C HIS A 100 -4.86 -1.18 13.97
N ILE A 101 -6.12 -1.32 14.37
CA ILE A 101 -6.96 -0.17 14.70
C ILE A 101 -7.41 -0.22 16.17
N LEU A 102 -7.13 0.85 16.91
CA LEU A 102 -7.50 1.00 18.32
C LEU A 102 -9.01 1.22 18.46
N PRO A 103 -9.66 0.65 19.52
CA PRO A 103 -11.09 0.80 19.73
C PRO A 103 -11.51 2.25 20.02
N GLY A 104 -12.80 2.55 19.82
CA GLY A 104 -13.39 3.87 20.07
C GLY A 104 -13.22 4.88 18.92
N MET A 105 -12.62 4.46 17.81
CA MET A 105 -12.49 5.22 16.58
C MET A 105 -13.74 5.14 15.69
N THR A 106 -13.79 6.02 14.69
CA THR A 106 -14.72 5.89 13.55
C THR A 106 -13.96 5.35 12.35
N VAL A 107 -14.44 4.25 11.75
CA VAL A 107 -13.86 3.70 10.51
C VAL A 107 -14.66 4.19 9.31
N MET A 108 -13.97 4.71 8.30
CA MET A 108 -14.55 5.09 7.01
C MET A 108 -14.02 4.19 5.90
N SER A 109 -14.92 3.64 5.09
CA SER A 109 -14.63 2.83 3.91
C SER A 109 -15.58 3.26 2.80
N ASP A 110 -15.12 3.16 1.54
CA ASP A 110 -15.96 3.37 0.35
C ASP A 110 -16.96 2.23 0.11
N CYS A 111 -16.93 1.19 0.93
CA CYS A 111 -17.83 0.05 0.95
C CYS A 111 -17.84 -0.77 -0.36
N TRP A 112 -18.13 -2.05 -0.22
CA TRP A 112 -18.34 -2.92 -1.37
C TRP A 112 -19.70 -2.63 -2.01
N SER A 113 -19.78 -2.71 -3.35
CA SER A 113 -21.09 -2.77 -4.01
C SER A 113 -21.83 -4.02 -3.51
N SER A 114 -23.05 -3.82 -3.02
CA SER A 114 -23.96 -4.89 -2.58
C SER A 114 -24.32 -5.84 -3.71
#